data_AF-A0A840KD30-F1
#
_entry.id   AF-A0A840KD30-F1
#
_cell.length_a   1.000
_cell.length_b   1.000
_cell.length_c   1.000
_cell.angle_alpha   90.00
_cell.angle_beta   90.00
_cell.angle_gamma   90.00
#
_symmetry.space_group_name_H-M   'P 1'
#
loop_
_entity.id
_entity.type
_entity.pdbx_description
1 polymer ?
#
loop_
_entity_poly.entity_id
_entity_poly.type
_entity_poly.pdbx_seq_one_letter_code
_entity_poly.pdbx_strand_id
1 'polypeptide(L)'
;MNTEELKIELSKLEKFVNENPELQKLLFDNPFLMTEEFEENNKQKIEKFLESKKRIREIKFQLLSPKDKVEYLEEQKKLKEKFSED
;
A
#
# COMPACT_ATOMS: atom_id res chain seq x y z
N MET A 1 17.18 7.29 -7.26
CA MET A 1 17.54 6.81 -5.91
C MET A 1 18.35 5.54 -6.04
N ASN A 2 19.32 5.34 -5.16
CA ASN A 2 20.03 4.08 -5.03
C ASN A 2 19.27 3.10 -4.11
N THR A 3 19.73 1.85 -4.05
CA THR A 3 19.10 0.79 -3.25
C THR A 3 19.01 1.11 -1.76
N GLU A 4 20.00 1.78 -1.18
CA GLU A 4 20.00 2.13 0.25
C GLU A 4 19.02 3.25 0.57
N GLU A 5 18.92 4.27 -0.30
CA GLU A 5 17.90 5.31 -0.20
C GLU A 5 16.48 4.71 -0.26
N LEU A 6 16.25 3.74 -1.14
CA LEU A 6 14.96 3.04 -1.25
C LEU A 6 14.63 2.26 0.03
N LYS A 7 15.61 1.57 0.63
CA LYS A 7 15.41 0.86 1.91
C LYS A 7 15.09 1.82 3.06
N ILE A 8 15.77 2.97 3.11
CA ILE A 8 15.51 4.01 4.13
C ILE A 8 14.10 4.60 3.94
N GLU A 9 13.71 4.90 2.70
CA GLU A 9 12.35 5.38 2.39
C GLU A 9 11.31 4.33 2.79
N LEU A 10 11.51 3.06 2.40
CA LEU A 10 10.62 1.95 2.74
C LEU A 10 10.42 1.84 4.26
N SER A 11 11.51 1.85 5.03
CA SER A 11 11.45 1.76 6.49
C SER A 11 10.63 2.90 7.12
N LYS A 12 10.79 4.13 6.63
CA LYS A 12 10.02 5.30 7.11
C LYS A 12 8.53 5.17 6.79
N LEU A 13 8.19 4.75 5.58
CA LEU A 13 6.80 4.58 5.15
C LEU A 13 6.12 3.42 5.90
N GLU A 14 6.81 2.29 6.05
CA GLU A 14 6.30 1.14 6.82
C GLU A 14 6.08 1.52 8.28
N LYS A 15 7.01 2.26 8.89
CA LYS A 15 6.83 2.80 10.24
C LYS A 15 5.57 3.68 10.33
N PHE A 16 5.41 4.64 9.41
CA PHE A 16 4.21 5.49 9.38
C PHE A 16 2.92 4.68 9.24
N VAL A 17 2.87 3.70 8.33
CA VAL A 17 1.69 2.85 8.16
C VAL A 17 1.41 2.02 9.42
N ASN A 18 2.43 1.45 10.04
CA ASN A 18 2.30 0.63 11.25
C ASN A 18 1.89 1.44 12.48
N GLU A 19 2.29 2.72 12.56
CA GLU A 19 1.85 3.66 13.60
C GLU A 19 0.41 4.15 13.43
N ASN A 20 -0.25 3.82 12.31
CA ASN A 20 -1.64 4.21 12.01
C ASN A 20 -2.56 3.01 11.76
N PRO A 21 -2.70 2.07 12.72
CA PRO A 21 -3.52 0.87 12.56
C PRO A 21 -5.02 1.18 12.46
N GLU A 22 -5.49 2.30 13.03
CA GLU A 22 -6.87 2.75 12.87
C GLU A 22 -7.22 3.01 11.40
N LEU A 23 -6.32 3.65 10.64
CA LEU A 23 -6.53 3.89 9.21
C LEU A 23 -6.51 2.58 8.42
N GLN A 24 -5.68 1.61 8.80
CA GLN A 24 -5.72 0.26 8.20
C GLN A 24 -7.10 -0.37 8.39
N LYS A 25 -7.62 -0.33 9.63
CA LYS A 25 -8.93 -0.89 9.95
C LYS A 25 -10.05 -0.19 9.19
N LEU A 26 -10.06 1.14 9.19
CA LEU A 26 -11.13 1.94 8.58
C LEU A 26 -11.08 1.99 7.05
N LEU A 27 -9.91 1.83 6.41
CA LEU A 27 -9.82 1.93 4.95
C LEU A 27 -9.87 0.57 4.24
N PHE A 28 -9.50 -0.51 4.92
CA PHE A 28 -9.33 -1.81 4.27
C PHE A 28 -10.06 -2.94 4.99
N ASP A 29 -9.95 -3.03 6.32
CA ASP A 29 -10.45 -4.22 7.03
C ASP A 29 -11.96 -4.14 7.30
N ASN A 30 -12.48 -2.96 7.64
CA ASN A 30 -13.90 -2.70 7.85
C ASN A 30 -14.28 -1.25 7.49
N PRO A 31 -14.41 -0.95 6.18
CA PRO A 31 -14.70 0.41 5.71
C PRO A 31 -16.07 0.96 6.12
N PHE A 32 -17.00 0.09 6.50
CA PHE A 32 -18.32 0.52 7.00
C PHE A 32 -18.25 1.24 8.36
N LEU A 33 -17.12 1.19 9.06
CA LEU A 33 -16.89 1.93 10.31
C LEU A 33 -16.43 3.37 10.07
N MET A 34 -16.08 3.73 8.83
CA MET A 34 -15.61 5.07 8.50
C MET A 34 -16.81 6.02 8.35
N THR A 35 -16.84 7.07 9.16
CA THR A 35 -17.87 8.12 9.08
C THR A 35 -17.39 9.27 8.18
N GLU A 36 -18.33 9.99 7.57
CA GLU A 36 -18.02 11.20 6.77
C GLU A 36 -17.25 12.24 7.60
N GLU A 37 -17.67 12.47 8.85
CA GLU A 37 -16.98 13.39 9.76
C GLU A 37 -15.53 12.95 10.03
N PHE A 38 -15.28 11.66 10.23
CA PHE A 38 -13.92 11.16 10.40
C PHE A 38 -13.10 11.37 9.13
N GLU A 39 -13.68 11.08 7.96
CA GLU A 39 -13.02 11.26 6.66
C GLU A 39 -12.63 12.72 6.42
N GLU A 40 -13.55 13.65 6.63
CA GLU A 40 -13.32 15.08 6.45
C GLU A 40 -12.24 15.61 7.41
N ASN A 41 -12.32 15.23 8.69
CA ASN A 41 -11.36 15.65 9.72
C ASN A 41 -9.96 15.06 9.52
N ASN A 42 -9.86 13.90 8.84
CA ASN A 42 -8.60 13.18 8.65
C ASN A 42 -8.14 13.12 7.20
N LYS A 43 -8.74 13.87 6.28
CA LYS A 43 -8.54 13.78 4.83
C LYS A 43 -7.06 13.72 4.43
N GLN A 44 -6.25 14.67 4.90
CA GLN A 44 -4.81 14.71 4.59
C GLN A 44 -4.06 13.48 5.12
N LYS A 45 -4.44 12.98 6.30
CA LYS A 45 -3.83 11.81 6.93
C LYS A 45 -4.18 10.54 6.16
N ILE A 46 -5.42 10.42 5.70
CA ILE A 46 -5.91 9.34 4.84
C ILE A 46 -5.18 9.34 3.50
N GLU A 47 -5.13 10.49 2.81
CA GLU A 47 -4.40 10.65 1.54
C GLU A 47 -2.95 10.21 1.68
N LYS A 48 -2.25 10.71 2.72
CA LYS A 48 -0.87 10.33 3.01
C LYS A 48 -0.71 8.84 3.31
N PHE A 49 -1.67 8.22 4.00
CA PHE A 49 -1.65 6.79 4.30
C PHE A 49 -1.80 5.94 3.04
N LEU A 50 -2.75 6.29 2.17
CA LEU A 50 -2.98 5.62 0.89
C LEU A 50 -1.77 5.78 -0.04
N GLU A 51 -1.21 6.98 -0.13
CA GLU A 51 0.01 7.24 -0.90
C GLU A 51 1.19 6.44 -0.34
N SER A 52 1.35 6.38 0.99
CA SER A 52 2.41 5.59 1.64
C SER A 52 2.28 4.10 1.30
N LYS A 53 1.07 3.53 1.37
CA LYS A 53 0.81 2.14 0.98
C LYS A 53 1.13 1.88 -0.49
N LYS A 54 0.77 2.81 -1.38
CA LYS A 54 1.12 2.71 -2.82
C LYS A 54 2.63 2.74 -3.01
N ARG A 55 3.31 3.69 -2.38
CA ARG A 55 4.76 3.86 -2.50
C ARG A 55 5.54 2.67 -1.92
N ILE A 56 5.09 2.10 -0.80
CA ILE A 56 5.65 0.85 -0.25
C ILE A 56 5.61 -0.28 -1.28
N ARG A 57 4.48 -0.47 -1.99
CA ARG A 57 4.35 -1.50 -3.03
C ARG A 57 5.32 -1.24 -4.19
N GLU A 58 5.45 0.00 -4.64
CA GLU A 58 6.38 0.38 -5.70
C GLU A 58 7.83 0.12 -5.32
N ILE A 59 8.25 0.54 -4.11
CA ILE A 59 9.63 0.32 -3.64
C ILE A 59 9.91 -1.18 -3.49
N LYS A 60 8.99 -1.94 -2.88
CA LYS A 60 9.12 -3.40 -2.77
C LYS A 60 9.30 -4.03 -4.15
N PHE A 61 8.48 -3.66 -5.12
CA PHE A 61 8.64 -4.13 -6.50
C PHE A 61 9.99 -3.73 -7.10
N GLN A 62 10.47 -2.49 -6.91
CA GLN A 62 11.78 -2.06 -7.42
C GLN A 62 12.94 -2.88 -6.84
N LEU A 63 12.85 -3.23 -5.55
CA LEU A 63 13.85 -4.01 -4.81
C LEU A 63 13.82 -5.51 -5.12
N LEU A 64 12.78 -6.03 -5.77
CA LEU A 64 12.72 -7.43 -6.21
C LEU A 64 13.81 -7.75 -7.25
N SER A 65 14.28 -9.00 -7.22
CA SER A 65 15.15 -9.52 -8.29
C SER A 65 14.38 -9.61 -9.62
N PRO A 66 15.07 -9.68 -10.78
CA PRO A 66 14.40 -9.85 -12.06
C PRO A 66 13.49 -11.07 -12.11
N LYS A 67 13.89 -12.18 -11.46
CA LYS A 67 13.08 -13.41 -11.39
C LYS A 67 11.80 -13.17 -10.58
N ASP A 68 11.91 -12.57 -9.40
CA ASP A 68 10.76 -12.34 -8.52
C ASP A 68 9.80 -11.30 -9.11
N LYS A 69 10.29 -10.35 -9.92
CA LYS A 69 9.44 -9.41 -10.67
C LYS A 69 8.55 -10.12 -11.67
N VAL A 70 9.08 -11.11 -12.39
CA VAL A 70 8.29 -11.89 -13.36
C VAL A 70 7.21 -12.68 -12.64
N GLU A 71 7.57 -13.37 -11.55
CA GLU A 71 6.62 -14.14 -10.73
C GLU A 71 5.50 -13.24 -10.17
N TYR A 72 5.86 -12.10 -9.60
CA TYR A 72 4.87 -11.12 -9.12
C TYR A 72 3.90 -10.67 -10.22
N LEU A 73 4.40 -10.37 -11.43
CA LEU A 73 3.54 -9.93 -12.53
C LEU A 73 2.60 -11.04 -13.02
N GLU A 74 3.05 -12.29 -13.03
CA GLU A 74 2.22 -13.45 -13.35
C GLU A 74 1.10 -13.65 -12.33
N GLU A 75 1.40 -13.53 -11.03
CA GLU A 75 0.39 -13.58 -9.97
C GLU A 75 -0.64 -12.46 -10.11
N GLN A 76 -0.19 -11.22 -10.36
CA GLN A 76 -1.10 -10.09 -10.59
C GLN A 76 -1.99 -10.32 -11.80
N LYS A 77 -1.48 -10.94 -12.87
CA LYS A 77 -2.28 -11.31 -14.04
C LYS A 77 -3.36 -12.34 -13.69
N LYS A 78 -2.99 -13.42 -12.98
CA LYS A 78 -3.94 -14.45 -12.53
C LYS A 78 -5.03 -13.88 -11.61
N LEU A 79 -4.65 -12.99 -10.70
CA LEU A 79 -5.61 -12.30 -9.83
C LEU A 79 -6.59 -11.46 -10.64
N LYS A 80 -6.08 -10.67 -11.60
CA LYS A 80 -6.96 -9.88 -12.47
C LYS A 80 -7.94 -10.77 -13.22
N GLU A 81 -7.47 -11.83 -13.87
CA GLU A 81 -8.34 -12.77 -14.59
C GLU A 81 -9.43 -13.35 -13.68
N LYS A 82 -9.06 -13.80 -12.48
CA LYS A 82 -10.00 -14.35 -11.49
C LYS A 82 -11.10 -13.37 -11.06
N PHE A 83 -10.80 -12.06 -10.98
CA PHE A 83 -11.76 -11.03 -10.58
C PHE A 83 -12.35 -10.26 -11.77
N SER A 84 -12.03 -10.64 -13.01
CA SER A 84 -12.62 -10.08 -14.24
C SER A 84 -13.76 -10.92 -14.81
N GLU A 85 -13.99 -12.12 -14.25
CA GLU A 85 -15.03 -13.06 -14.68
C GLU A 85 -16.39 -12.87 -13.95
N ASP A 86 -16.53 -11.82 -13.13
CA ASP A 86 -17.79 -11.41 -12.46
C ASP A 86 -18.37 -10.11 -13.04
#